data_AF-A0A344U9M9-F1
#
_entry.id   AF-A0A344U9M9-F1
#
_cell.length_a   1.000
_cell.length_b   1.000
_cell.length_c   1.000
_cell.angle_alpha   90.00
_cell.angle_beta   90.00
_cell.angle_gamma   90.00
#
_symmetry.space_group_name_H-M   'P 1'
#
loop_
_entity.id
_entity.type
_entity.pdbx_description
1 polymer ?
#
loop_
_entity_poly.entity_id
_entity_poly.type
_entity_poly.pdbx_seq_one_letter_code
_entity_poly.pdbx_strand_id
1 'polypeptide(L)'
;MHRLAHSGGSAAVLRWLAARLGGWVGVVATAAGPGPHGAADPATPEPALRGAAELADRGLRSAVLDGGGSTALLFALGQGRALAAVLRPPHDPAAPALLADAAVPLALVLRAEDAERRDQRAELAESRAREAVLHLLMNGRLSTAHQVAEALSPSLPEPMRMHVVACRPGERTAVARLCGELTGGSAWVVRCPVYEGHLIVLVPAEGRHGPDGHAALAAAVAAAVPGCAVGASGELPLREAPAAYTQAFHALAVARSRPGRHARFGPGPEPELAAHAAGSGWAAALLTPLHTHRPRRPQDPGAQELRATARAWLDFGPHATRLLKVHRNTLATRLRLIESLTGADLSRLADQAALSLALRLTPDSPLAAPAGPGTPPADLGAGLDAVLRHPDVAAWARAHLAPLTGPDAPPGAYGTVLAWLRHDARLAPTAAALGISVPGTRKRLARTETVLQRSLLRSPSARHDLWLAHRAAELAQPGSEP
;
A
#
# COMPACT_ATOMS: atom_id res chain seq x y z
N MET A 1 -43.10 15.01 -5.50
CA MET A 1 -41.87 15.67 -5.00
C MET A 1 -41.06 14.82 -4.02
N HIS A 2 -41.56 14.45 -2.83
CA HIS A 2 -40.79 13.67 -1.85
C HIS A 2 -40.17 12.35 -2.38
N ARG A 3 -40.90 11.57 -3.18
CA ARG A 3 -40.35 10.35 -3.81
C ARG A 3 -39.18 10.64 -4.77
N LEU A 4 -39.29 11.70 -5.57
CA LEU A 4 -38.22 12.11 -6.50
C LEU A 4 -36.96 12.58 -5.77
N ALA A 5 -37.15 13.34 -4.69
CA ALA A 5 -36.09 13.77 -3.79
C ALA A 5 -35.36 12.59 -3.15
N HIS A 6 -36.07 11.52 -2.78
CA HIS A 6 -35.50 10.36 -2.11
C HIS A 6 -34.72 9.43 -3.06
N SER A 7 -35.22 9.16 -4.26
CA SER A 7 -34.59 8.17 -5.17
C SER A 7 -33.74 8.79 -6.28
N GLY A 8 -33.96 10.05 -6.63
CA GLY A 8 -33.34 10.70 -7.79
C GLY A 8 -32.43 11.90 -7.45
N GLY A 9 -32.36 12.28 -6.18
CA GLY A 9 -31.52 13.39 -5.71
C GLY A 9 -31.96 14.77 -6.23
N SER A 10 -31.10 15.76 -6.02
CA SER A 10 -31.37 17.16 -6.36
C SER A 10 -31.56 17.36 -7.87
N ALA A 11 -30.77 16.64 -8.67
CA ALA A 11 -30.83 16.72 -10.13
C ALA A 11 -32.17 16.22 -10.70
N ALA A 12 -32.77 15.17 -10.14
CA ALA A 12 -34.09 14.71 -10.58
C ALA A 12 -35.20 15.70 -10.22
N VAL A 13 -35.10 16.34 -9.05
CA VAL A 13 -36.04 17.38 -8.62
C VAL A 13 -35.98 18.59 -9.55
N LEU A 14 -34.76 19.08 -9.85
CA LEU A 14 -34.57 20.22 -10.74
C LEU A 14 -35.04 19.93 -12.17
N ARG A 15 -34.74 18.74 -12.72
CA ARG A 15 -35.24 18.33 -14.04
C ARG A 15 -36.77 18.26 -14.08
N TRP A 16 -37.39 17.73 -13.02
CA TRP A 16 -38.85 17.67 -12.93
C TRP A 16 -39.48 19.07 -12.88
N LEU A 17 -38.90 19.99 -12.08
CA LEU A 17 -39.36 21.38 -12.01
C LEU A 17 -39.21 22.09 -13.36
N ALA A 18 -38.06 21.97 -14.02
CA ALA A 18 -37.82 22.57 -15.34
C ALA A 18 -38.85 22.07 -16.38
N ALA A 19 -39.12 20.76 -16.41
CA ALA A 19 -40.12 20.19 -17.30
C ALA A 19 -41.54 20.65 -16.97
N ARG A 20 -41.91 20.75 -15.68
CA ARG A 20 -43.26 21.14 -15.24
C ARG A 20 -43.55 22.63 -15.49
N LEU A 21 -42.54 23.48 -15.36
CA LEU A 21 -42.65 24.93 -15.48
C LEU A 21 -42.36 25.45 -16.90
N GLY A 22 -41.83 24.60 -17.79
CA GLY A 22 -41.55 24.99 -19.18
C GLY A 22 -40.45 26.05 -19.32
N GLY A 23 -39.48 26.05 -18.39
CA GLY A 23 -38.42 27.06 -18.34
C GLY A 23 -37.15 26.52 -17.67
N TRP A 24 -36.16 27.40 -17.50
CA TRP A 24 -34.93 27.02 -16.82
C TRP A 24 -35.16 26.97 -15.32
N VAL A 25 -34.67 25.92 -14.64
CA VAL A 25 -34.69 25.80 -13.18
C VAL A 25 -33.33 25.28 -12.72
N GLY A 26 -32.75 25.94 -11.72
CA GLY A 26 -31.43 25.59 -11.19
C GLY A 26 -31.19 26.10 -9.79
N VAL A 27 -30.06 25.70 -9.21
CA VAL A 27 -29.57 26.20 -7.93
C VAL A 27 -28.44 27.18 -8.19
N VAL A 28 -28.56 28.39 -7.66
CA VAL A 28 -27.58 29.47 -7.81
C VAL A 28 -26.98 29.82 -6.46
N ALA A 29 -25.70 30.18 -6.46
CA ALA A 29 -25.04 30.73 -5.27
C ALA A 29 -25.52 32.17 -5.05
N THR A 30 -25.87 32.52 -3.81
CA THR A 30 -26.29 33.87 -3.43
C THR A 30 -25.13 34.69 -2.87
N ALA A 31 -23.99 34.07 -2.53
CA ALA A 31 -22.80 34.78 -2.07
C ALA A 31 -21.62 34.59 -3.04
N ALA A 32 -20.91 35.69 -3.34
CA ALA A 32 -19.63 35.68 -4.05
C ALA A 32 -18.50 35.22 -3.10
N GLY A 33 -18.49 33.94 -2.76
CA GLY A 33 -17.38 33.29 -2.06
C GLY A 33 -16.99 32.01 -2.80
N PRO A 34 -15.78 31.48 -2.62
CA PRO A 34 -15.39 30.19 -3.17
C PRO A 34 -16.14 29.10 -2.41
N GLY A 35 -17.42 28.93 -2.73
CA GLY A 35 -18.20 27.79 -2.29
C GLY A 35 -17.60 26.50 -2.86
N PRO A 36 -17.91 25.33 -2.26
CA PRO A 36 -17.42 24.03 -2.74
C PRO A 36 -17.93 23.64 -4.15
N HIS A 37 -18.69 24.52 -4.81
CA HIS A 37 -19.03 24.49 -6.23
C HIS A 37 -18.39 25.73 -6.84
N GLY A 38 -17.20 25.55 -7.43
CA GLY A 38 -16.48 26.62 -8.13
C GLY A 38 -17.29 27.21 -9.28
N ALA A 39 -16.91 28.43 -9.69
CA ALA A 39 -17.35 29.21 -10.86
C ALA A 39 -18.81 28.98 -11.32
N ALA A 40 -19.63 30.05 -11.30
CA ALA A 40 -20.99 30.02 -11.84
C ALA A 40 -21.03 29.27 -13.18
N ASP A 41 -21.91 28.26 -13.28
CA ASP A 41 -22.09 27.49 -14.51
C ASP A 41 -22.40 28.49 -15.65
N PRO A 42 -21.60 28.54 -16.72
CA PRO A 42 -21.79 29.49 -17.82
C PRO A 42 -23.16 29.34 -18.51
N ALA A 43 -23.88 28.24 -18.29
CA ALA A 43 -25.25 28.05 -18.75
C ALA A 43 -26.33 28.67 -17.84
N THR A 44 -25.95 29.30 -16.71
CA THR A 44 -26.89 29.95 -15.78
C THR A 44 -27.42 31.25 -16.37
N PRO A 45 -28.76 31.43 -16.50
CA PRO A 45 -29.32 32.67 -17.03
C PRO A 45 -28.99 33.90 -16.17
N GLU A 46 -28.68 35.02 -16.83
CA GLU A 46 -28.39 36.30 -16.19
C GLU A 46 -29.48 36.77 -15.20
N PRO A 47 -30.81 36.62 -15.49
CA PRO A 47 -31.86 36.95 -14.53
C PRO A 47 -31.78 36.15 -13.22
N ALA A 48 -31.33 34.88 -13.28
CA ALA A 48 -31.16 34.06 -12.08
C ALA A 48 -29.96 34.50 -11.23
N LEU A 49 -28.85 34.88 -11.87
CA LEU A 49 -27.67 35.42 -11.17
C LEU A 49 -27.98 36.76 -10.52
N ARG A 50 -28.66 37.66 -11.23
CA ARG A 50 -29.07 38.97 -10.71
C ARG A 50 -30.01 38.82 -9.52
N GLY A 51 -30.98 37.92 -9.61
CA GLY A 51 -31.86 37.63 -8.49
C GLY A 51 -31.19 37.02 -7.28
N ALA A 52 -30.17 36.17 -7.49
CA ALA A 52 -29.42 35.59 -6.39
C ALA A 52 -28.65 36.67 -5.62
N ALA A 53 -28.04 37.63 -6.35
CA ALA A 53 -27.36 38.78 -5.77
C ALA A 53 -28.34 39.68 -5.01
N GLU A 54 -29.49 40.01 -5.60
CA GLU A 54 -30.48 40.87 -4.94
C GLU A 54 -31.09 40.23 -3.68
N LEU A 55 -31.32 38.91 -3.72
CA LEU A 55 -31.77 38.14 -2.57
C LEU A 55 -30.73 38.18 -1.44
N ALA A 56 -29.44 38.14 -1.77
CA ALA A 56 -28.34 38.21 -0.80
C ALA A 56 -28.15 39.61 -0.22
N ASP A 57 -28.03 40.63 -1.08
CA ASP A 57 -27.79 42.03 -0.70
C ASP A 57 -28.87 42.55 0.26
N ARG A 58 -30.11 42.06 0.07
CA ARG A 58 -31.28 42.48 0.86
C ARG A 58 -31.68 41.51 1.96
N GLY A 59 -31.00 40.36 2.09
CA GLY A 59 -31.34 39.34 3.08
C GLY A 59 -32.75 38.74 2.93
N LEU A 60 -33.27 38.65 1.70
CA LEU A 60 -34.63 38.18 1.42
C LEU A 60 -34.74 36.66 1.40
N ARG A 61 -35.96 36.13 1.60
CA ARG A 61 -36.25 34.68 1.49
C ARG A 61 -36.79 34.26 0.13
N SER A 62 -37.29 35.21 -0.64
CA SER A 62 -37.74 35.01 -2.00
C SER A 62 -37.61 36.32 -2.77
N ALA A 63 -37.42 36.24 -4.08
CA ALA A 63 -37.39 37.39 -4.96
C ALA A 63 -38.09 37.06 -6.28
N VAL A 64 -38.71 38.07 -6.88
CA VAL A 64 -39.27 38.02 -8.23
C VAL A 64 -38.66 39.16 -9.01
N LEU A 65 -38.12 38.86 -10.18
CA LEU A 65 -37.50 39.84 -11.06
C LEU A 65 -38.06 39.71 -12.46
N ASP A 66 -38.74 40.75 -12.90
CA ASP A 66 -39.22 40.89 -14.26
C ASP A 66 -38.22 41.67 -15.10
N GLY A 67 -37.83 41.13 -16.24
CA GLY A 67 -36.87 41.79 -17.13
C GLY A 67 -36.64 41.05 -18.44
N GLY A 68 -36.50 41.81 -19.53
CA GLY A 68 -36.10 41.28 -20.84
C GLY A 68 -37.04 40.22 -21.43
N GLY A 69 -38.34 40.29 -21.15
CA GLY A 69 -39.33 39.30 -21.61
C GLY A 69 -39.31 37.97 -20.83
N SER A 70 -38.71 37.97 -19.64
CA SER A 70 -38.69 36.82 -18.73
C SER A 70 -38.93 37.25 -17.28
N THR A 71 -39.41 36.30 -16.47
CA THR A 71 -39.61 36.45 -15.03
C THR A 71 -38.73 35.43 -14.32
N ALA A 72 -37.86 35.92 -13.43
CA ALA A 72 -37.04 35.09 -12.55
C ALA A 72 -37.69 34.98 -11.16
N LEU A 73 -38.01 33.76 -10.75
CA LEU A 73 -38.54 33.43 -9.43
C LEU A 73 -37.44 32.79 -8.60
N LEU A 74 -37.17 33.32 -7.40
CA LEU A 74 -36.13 32.83 -6.52
C LEU A 74 -36.64 32.53 -5.12
N PHE A 75 -36.16 31.43 -4.54
CA PHE A 75 -36.42 31.02 -3.17
C PHE A 75 -35.12 30.62 -2.48
N ALA A 76 -34.87 31.19 -1.31
CA ALA A 76 -33.67 30.89 -0.52
C ALA A 76 -33.68 29.42 -0.06
N LEU A 77 -32.59 28.70 -0.29
CA LEU A 77 -32.37 27.33 0.18
C LEU A 77 -31.54 27.28 1.48
N GLY A 78 -30.98 28.44 1.89
CA GLY A 78 -30.01 28.53 2.98
C GLY A 78 -28.58 28.21 2.52
N GLN A 79 -27.60 28.39 3.43
CA GLN A 79 -26.16 28.18 3.15
C GLN A 79 -25.64 28.92 1.90
N GLY A 80 -26.16 30.12 1.63
CA GLY A 80 -25.73 30.92 0.49
C GLY A 80 -26.20 30.38 -0.87
N ARG A 81 -27.33 29.68 -0.93
CA ARG A 81 -27.93 29.15 -2.17
C ARG A 81 -29.39 29.55 -2.33
N ALA A 82 -29.84 29.66 -3.57
CA ALA A 82 -31.24 29.86 -3.94
C ALA A 82 -31.67 28.91 -5.06
N LEU A 83 -32.92 28.46 -5.01
CA LEU A 83 -33.62 27.84 -6.13
C LEU A 83 -34.12 28.96 -7.03
N ALA A 84 -33.71 28.95 -8.30
CA ALA A 84 -34.12 29.94 -9.28
C ALA A 84 -34.84 29.26 -10.44
N ALA A 85 -35.91 29.90 -10.92
CA ALA A 85 -36.59 29.55 -12.16
C ALA A 85 -36.67 30.77 -13.06
N VAL A 86 -36.37 30.63 -14.35
CA VAL A 86 -36.50 31.70 -15.35
C VAL A 86 -37.53 31.28 -16.38
N LEU A 87 -38.66 31.98 -16.38
CA LEU A 87 -39.87 31.64 -17.14
C LEU A 87 -40.20 32.76 -18.14
N ARG A 88 -40.87 32.43 -19.25
CA ARG A 88 -41.39 33.44 -20.20
C ARG A 88 -42.87 33.70 -19.92
N PRO A 89 -43.34 34.95 -19.91
CA PRO A 89 -44.76 35.26 -19.81
C PRO A 89 -45.55 34.85 -21.08
N PRO A 90 -46.83 34.47 -20.96
CA PRO A 90 -47.51 34.14 -19.71
C PRO A 90 -47.03 32.78 -19.18
N HIS A 91 -46.63 32.72 -17.91
CA HIS A 91 -46.27 31.47 -17.23
C HIS A 91 -47.40 31.00 -16.31
N ASP A 92 -47.32 29.74 -15.86
CA ASP A 92 -48.30 29.16 -14.93
C ASP A 92 -48.39 30.01 -13.64
N PRO A 93 -49.59 30.49 -13.24
CA PRO A 93 -49.75 31.26 -12.00
C PRO A 93 -49.44 30.46 -10.74
N ALA A 94 -49.44 29.12 -10.80
CA ALA A 94 -49.06 28.25 -9.69
C ALA A 94 -47.53 28.09 -9.55
N ALA A 95 -46.73 28.62 -10.47
CA ALA A 95 -45.27 28.44 -10.47
C ALA A 95 -44.57 28.89 -9.17
N PRO A 96 -44.88 30.06 -8.57
CA PRO A 96 -44.25 30.47 -7.30
C PRO A 96 -44.58 29.51 -6.15
N ALA A 97 -45.83 29.05 -6.06
CA ALA A 97 -46.25 28.09 -5.02
C ALA A 97 -45.52 26.76 -5.19
N LEU A 98 -45.40 26.25 -6.42
CA LEU A 98 -44.68 25.00 -6.69
C LEU A 98 -43.19 25.09 -6.33
N LEU A 99 -42.55 26.23 -6.62
CA LEU A 99 -41.15 26.46 -6.26
C LEU A 99 -40.96 26.61 -4.75
N ALA A 100 -41.88 27.29 -4.06
CA ALA A 100 -41.87 27.39 -2.60
C ALA A 100 -42.00 25.99 -1.95
N ASP A 101 -42.94 25.18 -2.42
CA ASP A 101 -43.14 23.80 -1.96
C ASP A 101 -41.92 22.90 -2.24
N ALA A 102 -41.21 23.17 -3.33
CA ALA A 102 -40.00 22.43 -3.70
C ALA A 102 -38.75 22.88 -2.94
N ALA A 103 -38.71 24.12 -2.44
CA ALA A 103 -37.52 24.71 -1.84
C ALA A 103 -37.04 23.92 -0.61
N VAL A 104 -37.93 23.55 0.30
CA VAL A 104 -37.57 22.82 1.53
C VAL A 104 -37.06 21.40 1.22
N PRO A 105 -37.79 20.53 0.47
CA PRO A 105 -37.28 19.21 0.09
C PRO A 105 -35.97 19.29 -0.68
N LEU A 106 -35.82 20.24 -1.60
CA LEU A 106 -34.59 20.43 -2.37
C LEU A 106 -33.41 20.84 -1.47
N ALA A 107 -33.62 21.77 -0.54
CA ALA A 107 -32.60 22.19 0.42
C ALA A 107 -32.12 21.00 1.28
N LEU A 108 -33.02 20.13 1.73
CA LEU A 108 -32.66 18.93 2.51
C LEU A 108 -31.84 17.93 1.69
N VAL A 109 -32.24 17.65 0.45
CA VAL A 109 -31.49 16.75 -0.44
C VAL A 109 -30.10 17.30 -0.74
N LEU A 110 -29.99 18.58 -1.06
CA LEU A 110 -28.69 19.22 -1.31
C LEU A 110 -27.76 19.12 -0.09
N ARG A 111 -28.30 19.28 1.13
CA ARG A 111 -27.54 19.12 2.37
C ARG A 111 -27.08 17.68 2.60
N ALA A 112 -27.92 16.69 2.27
CA ALA A 112 -27.57 15.27 2.35
C ALA A 112 -26.45 14.93 1.35
N GLU A 113 -26.59 15.34 0.09
CA GLU A 113 -25.57 15.15 -0.95
C GLU A 113 -24.25 15.86 -0.59
N ASP A 114 -24.30 17.07 0.01
CA ASP A 114 -23.11 17.76 0.50
C ASP A 114 -22.47 17.07 1.71
N ALA A 115 -23.27 16.42 2.56
CA ALA A 115 -22.75 15.60 3.65
C ALA A 115 -22.05 14.36 3.11
N GLU A 116 -22.69 13.61 2.21
CA GLU A 116 -22.09 12.45 1.53
C GLU A 116 -20.78 12.80 0.81
N ARG A 117 -20.74 13.94 0.09
CA ARG A 117 -19.51 14.43 -0.54
C ARG A 117 -18.41 14.76 0.47
N ARG A 118 -18.76 15.34 1.62
CA ARG A 118 -17.80 15.65 2.69
C ARG A 118 -17.27 14.37 3.34
N ASP A 119 -18.14 13.40 3.59
CA ASP A 119 -17.79 12.11 4.17
C ASP A 119 -16.87 11.33 3.22
N GLN A 120 -17.19 11.26 1.93
CA GLN A 120 -16.30 10.64 0.92
C GLN A 120 -14.93 11.30 0.83
N ARG A 121 -14.87 12.65 0.95
CA ARG A 121 -13.60 13.38 0.98
C ARG A 121 -12.80 13.07 2.25
N ALA A 122 -13.47 12.96 3.39
CA ALA A 122 -12.86 12.59 4.67
C ALA A 122 -12.30 11.15 4.61
N GLU A 123 -13.08 10.18 4.13
CA GLU A 123 -12.64 8.80 3.94
C GLU A 123 -11.43 8.68 3.00
N LEU A 124 -11.43 9.45 1.89
CA LEU A 124 -10.30 9.48 0.97
C LEU A 124 -9.06 10.10 1.61
N ALA A 125 -9.23 11.19 2.37
CA ALA A 125 -8.14 11.84 3.09
C ALA A 125 -7.55 10.90 4.16
N GLU A 126 -8.41 10.22 4.92
CA GLU A 126 -8.01 9.22 5.91
C GLU A 126 -7.26 8.05 5.27
N SER A 127 -7.79 7.49 4.17
CA SER A 127 -7.12 6.41 3.43
C SER A 127 -5.74 6.82 2.94
N ARG A 128 -5.58 8.07 2.46
CA ARG A 128 -4.28 8.61 2.02
C ARG A 128 -3.32 8.83 3.21
N ALA A 129 -3.84 9.29 4.34
CA ALA A 129 -3.06 9.46 5.56
C ALA A 129 -2.55 8.11 6.10
N ARG A 130 -3.41 7.08 6.12
CA ARG A 130 -3.00 5.70 6.48
C ARG A 130 -1.92 5.16 5.53
N GLU A 131 -2.02 5.44 4.24
CA GLU A 131 -1.00 5.07 3.26
C GLU A 131 0.33 5.83 3.48
N ALA A 132 0.27 7.09 3.90
CA ALA A 132 1.45 7.86 4.28
C ALA A 132 2.11 7.29 5.55
N VAL A 133 1.33 6.89 6.55
CA VAL A 133 1.84 6.22 7.76
C VAL A 133 2.54 4.91 7.40
N LEU A 134 1.92 4.04 6.59
CA LEU A 134 2.56 2.82 6.10
C LEU A 134 3.88 3.15 5.39
N HIS A 135 3.90 4.15 4.51
CA HIS A 135 5.11 4.57 3.83
C HIS A 135 6.22 5.00 4.82
N LEU A 136 5.89 5.74 5.88
CA LEU A 136 6.84 6.14 6.91
C LEU A 136 7.39 4.92 7.68
N LEU A 137 6.53 3.98 8.06
CA LEU A 137 6.94 2.71 8.70
C LEU A 137 7.88 1.91 7.80
N MET A 138 7.56 1.81 6.50
CA MET A 138 8.37 1.07 5.53
C MET A 138 9.75 1.71 5.26
N ASN A 139 9.93 2.99 5.62
CA ASN A 139 11.20 3.72 5.51
C ASN A 139 11.90 3.92 6.87
N GLY A 140 11.44 3.27 7.95
CA GLY A 140 12.02 3.39 9.29
C GLY A 140 11.80 4.76 9.95
N ARG A 141 10.86 5.58 9.47
CA ARG A 141 10.52 6.89 10.06
C ARG A 141 9.44 6.76 11.12
N LEU A 142 9.73 5.98 12.16
CA LEU A 142 8.75 5.58 13.18
C LEU A 142 8.14 6.76 13.95
N SER A 143 8.96 7.75 14.35
CA SER A 143 8.47 8.92 15.09
C SER A 143 7.47 9.74 14.28
N THR A 144 7.78 10.03 13.02
CA THR A 144 6.87 10.74 12.11
C THR A 144 5.63 9.89 11.81
N ALA A 145 5.78 8.56 11.71
CA ALA A 145 4.63 7.66 11.51
C ALA A 145 3.65 7.76 12.68
N HIS A 146 4.13 7.75 13.92
CA HIS A 146 3.29 7.95 15.11
C HIS A 146 2.62 9.33 15.12
N GLN A 147 3.36 10.41 14.85
CA GLN A 147 2.79 11.78 14.81
C GLN A 147 1.64 11.91 13.81
N VAL A 148 1.76 11.33 12.63
CA VAL A 148 0.67 11.36 11.63
C VAL A 148 -0.47 10.44 12.06
N ALA A 149 -0.17 9.30 12.68
CA ALA A 149 -1.17 8.34 13.13
C ALA A 149 -2.00 8.83 14.34
N GLU A 150 -1.49 9.75 15.16
CA GLU A 150 -2.23 10.35 16.28
C GLU A 150 -3.53 11.05 15.85
N ALA A 151 -3.60 11.54 14.61
CA ALA A 151 -4.80 12.15 14.04
C ALA A 151 -5.81 11.11 13.49
N LEU A 152 -5.51 9.82 13.59
CA LEU A 152 -6.26 8.72 13.01
C LEU A 152 -6.71 7.73 14.09
N SER A 153 -7.74 6.93 13.80
CA SER A 153 -8.24 5.89 14.71
C SER A 153 -8.45 4.58 13.95
N PRO A 154 -8.13 3.39 14.50
CA PRO A 154 -7.51 3.16 15.81
C PRO A 154 -6.04 3.63 15.85
N SER A 155 -5.40 3.64 17.02
CA SER A 155 -3.95 3.88 17.11
C SER A 155 -3.14 2.78 16.41
N LEU A 156 -1.88 3.06 16.08
CA LEU A 156 -0.99 2.03 15.55
C LEU A 156 -0.74 0.93 16.60
N PRO A 157 -0.88 -0.36 16.25
CA PRO A 157 -0.66 -1.46 17.19
C PRO A 157 0.84 -1.65 17.48
N GLU A 158 1.20 -1.83 18.75
CA GLU A 158 2.58 -2.11 19.19
C GLU A 158 2.53 -3.08 20.40
N PRO A 159 3.08 -4.31 20.32
CA PRO A 159 3.56 -4.98 19.11
C PRO A 159 2.42 -5.31 18.14
N MET A 160 2.77 -5.58 16.88
CA MET A 160 1.80 -5.83 15.81
C MET A 160 1.96 -7.18 15.13
N ARG A 161 0.87 -7.65 14.54
CA ARG A 161 0.87 -8.67 13.51
C ARG A 161 0.35 -8.07 12.21
N MET A 162 1.08 -8.24 11.12
CA MET A 162 0.68 -7.78 9.80
C MET A 162 0.02 -8.92 9.03
N HIS A 163 -1.12 -8.63 8.42
CA HIS A 163 -1.78 -9.51 7.46
C HIS A 163 -1.77 -8.86 6.07
N VAL A 164 -1.43 -9.64 5.05
CA VAL A 164 -1.63 -9.26 3.65
C VAL A 164 -2.81 -10.06 3.11
N VAL A 165 -3.90 -9.36 2.81
CA VAL A 165 -5.13 -9.94 2.26
C VAL A 165 -5.17 -9.71 0.76
N ALA A 166 -5.13 -10.77 -0.03
CA ALA A 166 -5.34 -10.71 -1.46
C ALA A 166 -6.83 -10.91 -1.79
N CYS A 167 -7.43 -9.95 -2.48
CA CYS A 167 -8.82 -9.93 -2.92
C CYS A 167 -8.92 -9.36 -4.34
N ARG A 168 -10.12 -9.40 -4.95
CA ARG A 168 -10.33 -8.72 -6.24
C ARG A 168 -10.29 -7.21 -6.02
N PRO A 169 -9.75 -6.40 -6.96
CA PRO A 169 -9.64 -4.94 -6.77
C PRO A 169 -10.96 -4.22 -6.43
N GLY A 170 -12.09 -4.71 -6.96
CA GLY A 170 -13.44 -4.18 -6.69
C GLY A 170 -14.03 -4.58 -5.33
N GLU A 171 -13.47 -5.58 -4.66
CA GLU A 171 -13.97 -6.08 -3.36
C GLU A 171 -13.24 -5.42 -2.17
N ARG A 172 -12.17 -4.64 -2.42
CA ARG A 172 -11.31 -4.08 -1.37
C ARG A 172 -12.04 -3.30 -0.31
N THR A 173 -13.00 -2.46 -0.69
CA THR A 173 -13.76 -1.66 0.29
C THR A 173 -14.59 -2.55 1.20
N ALA A 174 -15.23 -3.58 0.64
CA ALA A 174 -16.00 -4.54 1.42
C ALA A 174 -15.11 -5.38 2.35
N VAL A 175 -13.97 -5.85 1.86
CA VAL A 175 -12.99 -6.61 2.66
C VAL A 175 -12.38 -5.74 3.76
N ALA A 176 -12.06 -4.47 3.48
CA ALA A 176 -11.52 -3.55 4.48
C ALA A 176 -12.52 -3.32 5.63
N ARG A 177 -13.80 -3.13 5.31
CA ARG A 177 -14.87 -3.02 6.30
C ARG A 177 -15.01 -4.30 7.13
N LEU A 178 -15.03 -5.46 6.48
CA LEU A 178 -15.09 -6.76 7.16
C LEU A 178 -13.91 -6.95 8.13
N CYS A 179 -12.68 -6.60 7.73
CA CYS A 179 -11.52 -6.64 8.61
C CYS A 179 -11.67 -5.72 9.83
N GLY A 180 -12.29 -4.55 9.66
CA GLY A 180 -12.62 -3.64 10.77
C GLY A 180 -13.66 -4.25 11.71
N GLU A 181 -14.74 -4.82 11.16
CA GLU A 181 -15.80 -5.47 11.94
C GLU A 181 -15.27 -6.66 12.75
N LEU A 182 -14.50 -7.56 12.11
CA LEU A 182 -13.93 -8.75 12.75
C LEU A 182 -12.91 -8.45 13.84
N THR A 183 -12.28 -7.27 13.80
CA THR A 183 -11.33 -6.83 14.82
C THR A 183 -11.94 -5.87 15.84
N GLY A 184 -13.26 -5.65 15.80
CA GLY A 184 -13.93 -4.70 16.68
C GLY A 184 -13.40 -3.27 16.53
N GLY A 185 -12.97 -2.89 15.33
CA GLY A 185 -12.41 -1.57 15.02
C GLY A 185 -10.95 -1.37 15.44
N SER A 186 -10.27 -2.40 15.95
CA SER A 186 -8.87 -2.30 16.41
C SER A 186 -7.83 -2.47 15.30
N ALA A 187 -8.22 -2.93 14.11
CA ALA A 187 -7.32 -3.06 12.97
C ALA A 187 -6.99 -1.74 12.29
N TRP A 188 -5.71 -1.56 11.98
CA TRP A 188 -5.27 -0.55 11.03
C TRP A 188 -5.26 -1.12 9.61
N VAL A 189 -6.25 -0.75 8.79
CA VAL A 189 -6.40 -1.24 7.42
C VAL A 189 -5.88 -0.21 6.42
N VAL A 190 -4.98 -0.63 5.53
CA VAL A 190 -4.41 0.24 4.49
C VAL A 190 -4.29 -0.50 3.16
N ARG A 191 -4.44 0.21 2.05
CA ARG A 191 -4.23 -0.36 0.71
C ARG A 191 -2.76 -0.64 0.49
N CYS A 192 -2.43 -1.77 -0.12
CA CYS A 192 -1.05 -2.03 -0.53
C CYS A 192 -0.66 -1.09 -1.69
N PRO A 193 0.43 -0.30 -1.56
CA PRO A 193 0.88 0.57 -2.65
C PRO A 193 1.45 -0.21 -3.82
N VAL A 194 1.89 -1.46 -3.60
CA VAL A 194 2.57 -2.28 -4.62
C VAL A 194 1.58 -3.11 -5.43
N TYR A 195 0.53 -3.65 -4.81
CA TYR A 195 -0.39 -4.60 -5.44
C TYR A 195 -1.83 -4.13 -5.28
N GLU A 196 -2.49 -3.84 -6.40
CA GLU A 196 -3.85 -3.27 -6.41
C GLU A 196 -4.90 -4.18 -5.76
N GLY A 197 -4.71 -5.49 -5.78
CA GLY A 197 -5.61 -6.45 -5.14
C GLY A 197 -5.27 -6.77 -3.69
N HIS A 198 -4.32 -6.05 -3.06
CA HIS A 198 -3.88 -6.35 -1.69
C HIS A 198 -4.30 -5.26 -0.70
N LEU A 199 -4.72 -5.71 0.48
CA LEU A 199 -4.86 -4.89 1.68
C LEU A 199 -3.79 -5.34 2.68
N ILE A 200 -3.25 -4.38 3.42
CA ILE A 200 -2.36 -4.61 4.55
C ILE A 200 -3.16 -4.27 5.80
N VAL A 201 -3.22 -5.20 6.75
CA VAL A 201 -3.96 -5.06 7.99
C VAL A 201 -3.01 -5.26 9.15
N LEU A 202 -2.82 -4.23 9.97
CA LEU A 202 -2.03 -4.31 11.21
C LEU A 202 -3.02 -4.54 12.35
N VAL A 203 -2.79 -5.58 13.15
CA VAL A 203 -3.59 -5.87 14.34
C VAL A 203 -2.68 -5.93 15.56
N PRO A 204 -3.15 -5.56 16.76
CA PRO A 204 -2.42 -5.80 18.01
C PRO A 204 -2.07 -7.28 18.14
N ALA A 205 -0.81 -7.58 18.52
CA ALA A 205 -0.39 -8.95 18.76
C ALA A 205 -1.15 -9.58 19.95
N GLU A 206 -1.43 -8.80 20.99
CA GLU A 206 -2.33 -9.18 22.09
C GLU A 206 -3.75 -8.66 21.82
N GLY A 207 -4.59 -9.48 21.20
CA GLY A 207 -6.03 -9.22 21.10
C GLY A 207 -6.80 -9.92 22.22
N ARG A 208 -7.99 -9.41 22.58
CA ARG A 208 -8.94 -9.97 23.59
C ARG A 208 -9.38 -11.44 23.38
N HIS A 209 -8.76 -12.16 22.44
CA HIS A 209 -9.10 -13.52 22.03
C HIS A 209 -7.87 -14.44 22.04
N GLY A 210 -7.01 -14.35 23.04
CA GLY A 210 -5.96 -15.34 23.31
C GLY A 210 -5.02 -15.63 22.11
N PRO A 211 -4.20 -16.68 22.21
CA PRO A 211 -3.26 -17.07 21.14
C PRO A 211 -3.95 -17.49 19.81
N ASP A 212 -5.26 -17.83 19.85
CA ASP A 212 -6.03 -18.37 18.71
C ASP A 212 -6.88 -17.33 17.94
N GLY A 213 -7.13 -16.14 18.51
CA GLY A 213 -8.01 -15.11 17.92
C GLY A 213 -7.51 -14.50 16.59
N HIS A 214 -6.21 -14.62 16.31
CA HIS A 214 -5.59 -14.03 15.12
C HIS A 214 -5.50 -15.01 13.95
N ALA A 215 -5.36 -16.31 14.24
CA ALA A 215 -5.65 -17.35 13.26
C ALA A 215 -7.13 -17.25 12.84
N ALA A 216 -8.01 -16.84 13.78
CA ALA A 216 -9.42 -16.60 13.51
C ALA A 216 -9.64 -15.44 12.53
N LEU A 217 -8.89 -14.32 12.57
CA LEU A 217 -9.07 -13.24 11.57
C LEU A 217 -8.74 -13.72 10.14
N ALA A 218 -7.58 -14.34 9.95
CA ALA A 218 -7.16 -14.81 8.63
C ALA A 218 -8.10 -15.89 8.08
N ALA A 219 -8.54 -16.82 8.94
CA ALA A 219 -9.52 -17.84 8.58
C ALA A 219 -10.91 -17.26 8.32
N ALA A 220 -11.38 -16.32 9.14
CA ALA A 220 -12.70 -15.70 9.00
C ALA A 220 -12.81 -14.88 7.71
N VAL A 221 -11.80 -14.07 7.38
CA VAL A 221 -11.77 -13.32 6.11
C VAL A 221 -11.76 -14.28 4.91
N ALA A 222 -10.92 -15.32 4.96
CA ALA A 222 -10.84 -16.31 3.88
C ALA A 222 -12.14 -17.12 3.72
N ALA A 223 -12.87 -17.38 4.80
CA ALA A 223 -14.16 -18.07 4.79
C ALA A 223 -15.29 -17.17 4.27
N ALA A 224 -15.34 -15.92 4.72
CA ALA A 224 -16.41 -14.96 4.40
C ALA A 224 -16.35 -14.46 2.95
N VAL A 225 -15.16 -14.38 2.33
CA VAL A 225 -14.99 -13.82 0.99
C VAL A 225 -14.39 -14.84 0.02
N PRO A 226 -15.21 -15.45 -0.86
CA PRO A 226 -14.74 -16.42 -1.84
C PRO A 226 -13.65 -15.84 -2.76
N GLY A 227 -12.51 -16.53 -2.82
CA GLY A 227 -11.35 -16.10 -3.62
C GLY A 227 -10.38 -15.17 -2.88
N CYS A 228 -10.66 -14.79 -1.63
CA CYS A 228 -9.66 -14.15 -0.79
C CYS A 228 -8.63 -15.15 -0.25
N ALA A 229 -7.39 -14.71 -0.16
CA ALA A 229 -6.32 -15.43 0.54
C ALA A 229 -5.55 -14.51 1.48
N VAL A 230 -5.16 -15.02 2.64
CA VAL A 230 -4.55 -14.21 3.72
C VAL A 230 -3.23 -14.81 4.17
N GLY A 231 -2.17 -13.99 4.15
CA GLY A 231 -0.90 -14.31 4.79
C GLY A 231 -0.69 -13.47 6.04
N ALA A 232 -0.23 -14.06 7.13
CA ALA A 232 0.07 -13.37 8.38
C ALA A 232 1.56 -13.47 8.73
N SER A 233 2.13 -12.38 9.27
CA SER A 233 3.48 -12.37 9.84
C SER A 233 3.56 -13.08 11.20
N GLY A 234 4.77 -13.17 11.74
CA GLY A 234 4.98 -13.28 13.18
C GLY A 234 4.53 -12.02 13.92
N GLU A 235 4.77 -11.99 15.23
CA GLU A 235 4.55 -10.80 16.06
C GLU A 235 5.83 -9.99 16.08
N LEU A 236 5.73 -8.74 15.66
CA LEU A 236 6.88 -7.87 15.42
C LEU A 236 6.56 -6.46 15.92
N PRO A 237 7.57 -5.71 16.40
CA PRO A 237 7.38 -4.30 16.72
C PRO A 237 7.19 -3.46 15.44
N LEU A 238 6.61 -2.26 15.54
CA LEU A 238 6.32 -1.42 14.36
C LEU A 238 7.58 -1.03 13.59
N ARG A 239 8.73 -0.90 14.27
CA ARG A 239 10.04 -0.66 13.62
C ARG A 239 10.41 -1.75 12.61
N GLU A 240 9.86 -2.95 12.76
CA GLU A 240 10.09 -4.12 11.91
C GLU A 240 8.96 -4.32 10.89
N ALA A 241 8.15 -3.29 10.62
CA ALA A 241 7.10 -3.34 9.61
C ALA A 241 7.55 -3.83 8.22
N PRO A 242 8.73 -3.45 7.69
CA PRO A 242 9.26 -4.04 6.46
C PRO A 242 9.40 -5.57 6.54
N ALA A 243 9.94 -6.10 7.64
CA ALA A 243 10.09 -7.53 7.85
C ALA A 243 8.73 -8.21 7.98
N ALA A 244 7.81 -7.62 8.74
CA ALA A 244 6.43 -8.12 8.89
C ALA A 244 5.71 -8.23 7.55
N TYR A 245 5.86 -7.23 6.67
CA TYR A 245 5.32 -7.29 5.33
C TYR A 245 5.89 -8.45 4.52
N THR A 246 7.20 -8.64 4.55
CA THR A 246 7.87 -9.75 3.85
C THR A 246 7.42 -11.10 4.38
N GLN A 247 7.33 -11.28 5.70
CA GLN A 247 6.82 -12.49 6.32
C GLN A 247 5.36 -12.79 5.91
N ALA A 248 4.48 -11.80 6.02
CA ALA A 248 3.07 -11.94 5.65
C ALA A 248 2.90 -12.22 4.16
N PHE A 249 3.73 -11.64 3.30
CA PHE A 249 3.70 -11.89 1.86
C PHE A 249 4.16 -13.31 1.50
N HIS A 250 5.21 -13.82 2.15
CA HIS A 250 5.62 -15.22 2.02
C HIS A 250 4.51 -16.17 2.47
N ALA A 251 3.88 -15.89 3.62
CA ALA A 251 2.72 -16.66 4.06
C ALA A 251 1.57 -16.61 3.04
N LEU A 252 1.31 -15.45 2.44
CA LEU A 252 0.27 -15.28 1.42
C LEU A 252 0.53 -16.13 0.16
N ALA A 253 1.80 -16.27 -0.25
CA ALA A 253 2.16 -17.14 -1.37
C ALA A 253 1.72 -18.59 -1.10
N VAL A 254 1.93 -19.07 0.12
CA VAL A 254 1.46 -20.39 0.54
C VAL A 254 -0.06 -20.44 0.64
N ALA A 255 -0.67 -19.44 1.27
CA ALA A 255 -2.11 -19.37 1.50
C ALA A 255 -2.90 -19.62 0.21
N ARG A 256 -2.45 -19.08 -0.93
CA ARG A 256 -3.09 -19.27 -2.25
C ARG A 256 -3.19 -20.72 -2.71
N SER A 257 -2.29 -21.58 -2.25
CA SER A 257 -2.26 -23.01 -2.61
C SER A 257 -3.02 -23.90 -1.60
N ARG A 258 -3.35 -23.37 -0.42
CA ARG A 258 -4.01 -24.12 0.66
C ARG A 258 -5.54 -24.09 0.51
N PRO A 259 -6.24 -25.19 0.82
CA PRO A 259 -7.71 -25.22 0.83
C PRO A 259 -8.34 -24.14 1.73
N GLY A 260 -7.75 -23.91 2.92
CA GLY A 260 -8.20 -22.88 3.86
C GLY A 260 -7.94 -21.45 3.41
N ARG A 261 -7.10 -21.23 2.37
CA ARG A 261 -6.72 -19.91 1.84
C ARG A 261 -6.11 -18.95 2.86
N HIS A 262 -5.61 -19.45 3.98
CA HIS A 262 -4.83 -18.67 4.93
C HIS A 262 -3.55 -19.39 5.32
N ALA A 263 -2.53 -18.63 5.71
CA ALA A 263 -1.30 -19.15 6.27
C ALA A 263 -0.65 -18.11 7.19
N ARG A 264 0.11 -18.60 8.17
CA ARG A 264 0.97 -17.79 9.02
C ARG A 264 2.42 -18.09 8.67
N PHE A 265 3.27 -17.07 8.73
CA PHE A 265 4.70 -17.24 8.68
C PHE A 265 5.16 -18.04 9.90
N GLY A 266 5.67 -19.26 9.66
CA GLY A 266 6.17 -20.12 10.72
C GLY A 266 7.56 -19.71 11.21
N PRO A 267 7.99 -20.18 12.39
CA PRO A 267 9.36 -20.04 12.88
C PRO A 267 10.28 -20.91 12.03
N GLY A 268 10.61 -20.43 10.83
CA GLY A 268 11.65 -21.01 9.99
C GLY A 268 13.02 -20.47 10.43
N PRO A 269 14.11 -21.15 10.06
CA PRO A 269 15.45 -20.68 10.38
C PRO A 269 15.69 -19.34 9.64
N GLU A 270 15.99 -18.27 10.39
CA GLU A 270 16.24 -16.93 9.84
C GLU A 270 17.74 -16.72 9.61
N PRO A 271 18.16 -16.27 8.40
CA PRO A 271 19.58 -16.12 8.07
C PRO A 271 20.29 -15.12 8.98
N GLU A 272 19.61 -14.03 9.35
CA GLU A 272 20.16 -12.99 10.22
C GLU A 272 20.52 -13.51 11.61
N LEU A 273 19.71 -14.42 12.18
CA LEU A 273 19.99 -15.03 13.48
C LEU A 273 21.22 -15.95 13.39
N ALA A 274 21.25 -16.81 12.37
CA ALA A 274 22.35 -17.74 12.15
C ALA A 274 23.67 -17.04 11.80
N ALA A 275 23.61 -15.94 11.08
CA ALA A 275 24.77 -15.16 10.65
C ALA A 275 25.16 -14.06 11.63
N HIS A 276 24.42 -13.83 12.73
CA HIS A 276 24.64 -12.67 13.59
C HIS A 276 26.09 -12.61 14.13
N ALA A 277 26.55 -13.69 14.73
CA ALA A 277 27.89 -13.74 15.34
C ALA A 277 29.01 -13.59 14.30
N ALA A 278 28.91 -14.29 13.17
CA ALA A 278 29.96 -14.31 12.14
C ALA A 278 29.90 -13.09 11.20
N GLY A 279 28.72 -12.52 11.00
CA GLY A 279 28.44 -11.56 9.93
C GLY A 279 28.30 -10.11 10.37
N SER A 280 28.13 -9.83 11.67
CA SER A 280 27.88 -8.44 12.12
C SER A 280 29.02 -7.48 11.78
N GLY A 281 30.27 -7.88 11.98
CA GLY A 281 31.44 -7.05 11.64
C GLY A 281 31.58 -6.83 10.13
N TRP A 282 31.39 -7.87 9.33
CA TRP A 282 31.38 -7.80 7.88
C TRP A 282 30.25 -6.89 7.35
N ALA A 283 29.04 -7.04 7.88
CA ALA A 283 27.88 -6.22 7.51
C ALA A 283 28.11 -4.75 7.85
N ALA A 284 28.64 -4.46 9.04
CA ALA A 284 28.98 -3.11 9.45
C ALA A 284 30.04 -2.48 8.52
N ALA A 285 31.10 -3.23 8.18
CA ALA A 285 32.12 -2.76 7.24
C ALA A 285 31.54 -2.47 5.86
N LEU A 286 30.71 -3.36 5.31
CA LEU A 286 30.04 -3.19 4.02
C LEU A 286 29.14 -1.95 3.99
N LEU A 287 28.38 -1.72 5.06
CA LEU A 287 27.41 -0.64 5.13
C LEU A 287 27.99 0.68 5.63
N THR A 288 29.25 0.71 6.08
CA THR A 288 29.89 1.91 6.62
C THR A 288 29.86 3.10 5.64
N PRO A 289 30.22 2.95 4.34
CA PRO A 289 30.14 4.06 3.39
C PRO A 289 28.72 4.60 3.20
N LEU A 290 27.72 3.72 3.33
CA LEU A 290 26.32 4.07 3.20
C LEU A 290 25.79 4.78 4.47
N HIS A 291 26.23 4.35 5.66
CA HIS A 291 25.88 4.96 6.95
C HIS A 291 26.51 6.33 7.15
N THR A 292 27.75 6.51 6.71
CA THR A 292 28.49 7.77 6.87
C THR A 292 28.22 8.75 5.74
N HIS A 293 27.49 8.34 4.69
CA HIS A 293 27.15 9.20 3.56
C HIS A 293 26.47 10.50 4.02
N ARG A 294 27.01 11.63 3.54
CA ARG A 294 26.44 12.95 3.74
C ARG A 294 25.99 13.52 2.40
N PRO A 295 24.71 13.91 2.28
CA PRO A 295 24.21 14.50 1.05
C PRO A 295 24.93 15.82 0.77
N ARG A 296 25.24 16.10 -0.50
CA ARG A 296 25.92 17.34 -0.90
C ARG A 296 25.00 18.54 -0.83
N ARG A 297 23.71 18.34 -1.05
CA ARG A 297 22.66 19.36 -1.00
C ARG A 297 21.51 18.89 -0.10
N PRO A 298 20.73 19.80 0.52
CA PRO A 298 19.61 19.43 1.39
C PRO A 298 18.57 18.51 0.73
N GLN A 299 18.39 18.62 -0.59
CA GLN A 299 17.47 17.82 -1.38
C GLN A 299 18.03 16.46 -1.84
N ASP A 300 19.34 16.22 -1.67
CA ASP A 300 19.96 14.96 -2.04
C ASP A 300 19.65 13.89 -0.97
N PRO A 301 19.53 12.61 -1.35
CA PRO A 301 19.16 11.55 -0.41
C PRO A 301 20.25 11.33 0.65
N GLY A 302 19.87 11.38 1.92
CA GLY A 302 20.76 11.01 3.04
C GLY A 302 20.91 9.50 3.23
N ALA A 303 21.80 9.10 4.14
CA ALA A 303 22.09 7.70 4.48
C ALA A 303 20.83 6.85 4.75
N GLN A 304 19.89 7.36 5.55
CA GLN A 304 18.63 6.66 5.85
C GLN A 304 17.79 6.43 4.59
N GLU A 305 17.67 7.43 3.71
CA GLU A 305 16.90 7.30 2.47
C GLU A 305 17.54 6.30 1.50
N LEU A 306 18.87 6.25 1.44
CA LEU A 306 19.59 5.27 0.62
C LEU A 306 19.41 3.86 1.16
N ARG A 307 19.46 3.64 2.48
CA ARG A 307 19.15 2.33 3.10
C ARG A 307 17.73 1.88 2.81
N ALA A 308 16.76 2.76 3.02
CA ALA A 308 15.36 2.47 2.73
C ALA A 308 15.16 2.14 1.25
N THR A 309 15.86 2.87 0.36
CA THR A 309 15.85 2.61 -1.08
C THR A 309 16.45 1.24 -1.42
N ALA A 310 17.59 0.88 -0.83
CA ALA A 310 18.23 -0.42 -1.01
C ALA A 310 17.31 -1.56 -0.57
N ARG A 311 16.77 -1.50 0.65
CA ARG A 311 15.83 -2.50 1.18
C ARG A 311 14.60 -2.66 0.27
N ALA A 312 13.92 -1.56 -0.04
CA ALA A 312 12.72 -1.58 -0.87
C ALA A 312 13.02 -2.13 -2.28
N TRP A 313 14.16 -1.77 -2.87
CA TRP A 313 14.50 -2.28 -4.20
C TRP A 313 14.92 -3.76 -4.19
N LEU A 314 15.62 -4.23 -3.16
CA LEU A 314 15.95 -5.66 -3.03
C LEU A 314 14.68 -6.51 -2.95
N ASP A 315 13.69 -6.05 -2.18
CA ASP A 315 12.40 -6.73 -2.00
C ASP A 315 11.51 -6.63 -3.26
N PHE A 316 11.38 -5.45 -3.85
CA PHE A 316 10.36 -5.15 -4.87
C PHE A 316 10.88 -4.85 -6.28
N GLY A 317 12.20 -4.78 -6.46
CA GLY A 317 12.82 -4.38 -7.72
C GLY A 317 12.27 -3.03 -8.22
N PRO A 318 11.90 -2.91 -9.51
CA PRO A 318 11.33 -1.68 -10.06
C PRO A 318 10.04 -1.19 -9.36
N HIS A 319 9.29 -2.09 -8.72
CA HIS A 319 8.06 -1.75 -8.02
C HIS A 319 8.31 -1.01 -6.69
N ALA A 320 9.56 -0.93 -6.24
CA ALA A 320 9.96 -0.09 -5.11
C ALA A 320 9.55 1.38 -5.31
N THR A 321 9.45 1.86 -6.56
CA THR A 321 8.91 3.21 -6.88
C THR A 321 7.55 3.49 -6.23
N ARG A 322 6.66 2.50 -6.20
CA ARG A 322 5.32 2.64 -5.59
C ARG A 322 5.39 2.69 -4.07
N LEU A 323 6.23 1.85 -3.47
CA LEU A 323 6.43 1.83 -2.02
C LEU A 323 7.10 3.11 -1.53
N LEU A 324 8.14 3.57 -2.24
CA LEU A 324 8.94 4.73 -1.91
C LEU A 324 8.30 6.06 -2.37
N LYS A 325 7.22 6.01 -3.15
CA LYS A 325 6.57 7.20 -3.74
C LYS A 325 7.55 8.10 -4.50
N VAL A 326 8.52 7.50 -5.20
CA VAL A 326 9.51 8.21 -6.02
C VAL A 326 9.37 7.85 -7.49
N HIS A 327 9.82 8.76 -8.35
CA HIS A 327 9.89 8.50 -9.78
C HIS A 327 10.97 7.47 -10.12
N ARG A 328 10.80 6.73 -11.22
CA ARG A 328 11.76 5.71 -11.70
C ARG A 328 13.19 6.23 -11.88
N ASN A 329 13.34 7.49 -12.32
CA ASN A 329 14.66 8.10 -12.52
C ASN A 329 15.33 8.38 -11.18
N THR A 330 14.58 8.83 -10.17
CA THR A 330 15.08 9.04 -8.81
C THR A 330 15.55 7.73 -8.21
N LEU A 331 14.76 6.65 -8.38
CA LEU A 331 15.18 5.32 -7.96
C LEU A 331 16.48 4.90 -8.65
N ALA A 332 16.57 5.00 -9.97
CA ALA A 332 17.78 4.63 -10.71
C ALA A 332 19.01 5.43 -10.28
N THR A 333 18.87 6.73 -10.02
CA THR A 333 19.97 7.58 -9.52
C THR A 333 20.41 7.15 -8.12
N ARG A 334 19.46 6.86 -7.21
CA ARG A 334 19.78 6.36 -5.86
C ARG A 334 20.48 5.01 -5.90
N LEU A 335 20.05 4.10 -6.77
CA LEU A 335 20.69 2.79 -6.93
C LEU A 335 22.13 2.92 -7.41
N ARG A 336 22.41 3.76 -8.43
CA ARG A 336 23.78 4.02 -8.86
C ARG A 336 24.67 4.59 -7.75
N LEU A 337 24.10 5.46 -6.91
CA LEU A 337 24.82 5.98 -5.75
C LEU A 337 25.11 4.86 -4.74
N ILE A 338 24.14 3.98 -4.46
CA ILE A 338 24.32 2.82 -3.58
C ILE A 338 25.40 1.87 -4.12
N GLU A 339 25.37 1.56 -5.42
CA GLU A 339 26.41 0.76 -6.11
C GLU A 339 27.78 1.40 -5.94
N SER A 340 27.89 2.71 -6.18
CA SER A 340 29.17 3.43 -6.03
C SER A 340 29.70 3.47 -4.59
N LEU A 341 28.83 3.50 -3.59
CA LEU A 341 29.21 3.56 -2.17
C LEU A 341 29.57 2.18 -1.62
N THR A 342 28.87 1.14 -2.07
CA THR A 342 29.03 -0.23 -1.53
C THR A 342 29.96 -1.10 -2.36
N GLY A 343 30.22 -0.73 -3.61
CA GLY A 343 30.93 -1.57 -4.58
C GLY A 343 30.10 -2.74 -5.12
N ALA A 344 28.84 -2.87 -4.69
CA ALA A 344 27.94 -3.93 -5.16
C ALA A 344 27.47 -3.66 -6.60
N ASP A 345 27.45 -4.69 -7.44
CA ASP A 345 26.79 -4.70 -8.73
C ASP A 345 25.35 -5.22 -8.54
N LEU A 346 24.38 -4.30 -8.50
CA LEU A 346 22.99 -4.68 -8.26
C LEU A 346 22.37 -5.43 -9.45
N SER A 347 23.05 -5.59 -10.58
CA SER A 347 22.61 -6.49 -11.64
C SER A 347 22.80 -7.98 -11.29
N ARG A 348 23.72 -8.30 -10.36
CA ARG A 348 24.09 -9.66 -9.95
C ARG A 348 23.33 -10.10 -8.72
N LEU A 349 22.77 -11.32 -8.74
CA LEU A 349 22.02 -11.84 -7.59
C LEU A 349 22.89 -12.05 -6.34
N ALA A 350 24.17 -12.39 -6.52
CA ALA A 350 25.14 -12.55 -5.43
C ALA A 350 25.27 -11.28 -4.58
N ASP A 351 25.57 -10.16 -5.25
CA ASP A 351 25.76 -8.85 -4.62
C ASP A 351 24.46 -8.34 -3.99
N GLN A 352 23.31 -8.58 -4.64
CA GLN A 352 22.00 -8.32 -4.05
C GLN A 352 21.78 -9.11 -2.74
N ALA A 353 22.13 -10.40 -2.74
CA ALA A 353 21.96 -11.26 -1.58
C ALA A 353 22.90 -10.87 -0.42
N ALA A 354 24.15 -10.50 -0.74
CA ALA A 354 25.12 -9.94 0.19
C ALA A 354 24.57 -8.66 0.85
N LEU A 355 24.16 -7.68 0.05
CA LEU A 355 23.61 -6.42 0.54
C LEU A 355 22.33 -6.63 1.36
N SER A 356 21.46 -7.55 0.93
CA SER A 356 20.24 -7.91 1.66
C SER A 356 20.53 -8.46 3.05
N LEU A 357 21.50 -9.39 3.16
CA LEU A 357 21.94 -9.95 4.45
C LEU A 357 22.56 -8.87 5.34
N ALA A 358 23.48 -8.06 4.81
CA ALA A 358 24.11 -7.00 5.57
C ALA A 358 23.09 -6.00 6.14
N LEU A 359 22.10 -5.58 5.34
CA LEU A 359 21.03 -4.70 5.79
C LEU A 359 20.16 -5.31 6.89
N ARG A 360 19.99 -6.65 6.93
CA ARG A 360 19.26 -7.35 8.02
C ARG A 360 20.12 -7.51 9.28
N LEU A 361 21.43 -7.69 9.14
CA LEU A 361 22.37 -7.83 10.26
C LEU A 361 22.69 -6.50 10.95
N THR A 362 22.49 -5.37 10.28
CA THR A 362 22.64 -4.03 10.86
C THR A 362 21.32 -3.26 10.83
N PRO A 363 20.33 -3.64 11.66
CA PRO A 363 19.10 -2.86 11.76
C PRO A 363 19.41 -1.44 12.26
N ASP A 364 18.50 -0.49 12.00
CA ASP A 364 18.62 0.94 12.33
C ASP A 364 18.76 1.19 13.85
N SER A 365 19.91 0.84 14.44
CA SER A 365 20.30 1.20 15.79
C SER A 365 21.06 2.52 15.75
N PRO A 366 20.66 3.54 16.52
CA PRO A 366 21.39 4.81 16.60
C PRO A 366 22.78 4.71 17.24
N LEU A 367 23.13 3.59 17.88
CA LEU A 367 24.39 3.44 18.62
C LEU A 367 24.87 1.99 18.57
N ALA A 368 25.56 1.61 17.49
CA ALA A 368 26.63 0.63 17.61
C ALA A 368 27.93 1.42 17.63
N ALA A 369 28.70 1.29 18.72
CA ALA A 369 30.04 1.85 18.80
C ALA A 369 30.83 1.45 17.55
N PRO A 370 31.73 2.31 17.03
CA PRO A 370 32.56 1.92 15.91
C PRO A 370 33.32 0.66 16.30
N ALA A 371 33.02 -0.46 15.64
CA ALA A 371 34.04 -1.48 15.47
C ALA A 371 35.24 -0.75 14.87
N GLY A 372 36.42 -0.92 15.48
CA GLY A 372 37.64 -0.20 15.11
C GLY A 372 37.90 -0.27 13.59
N PRO A 373 38.78 0.59 13.05
CA PRO A 373 38.94 0.78 11.61
C PRO A 373 39.32 -0.54 10.91
N GLY A 374 38.29 -1.29 10.51
CA GLY A 374 38.39 -2.45 9.65
C GLY A 374 38.50 -1.92 8.24
N THR A 375 39.61 -2.26 7.58
CA THR A 375 39.77 -2.04 6.15
C THR A 375 38.54 -2.64 5.44
N PRO A 376 37.87 -1.91 4.52
CA PRO A 376 36.80 -2.51 3.74
C PRO A 376 37.35 -3.78 3.06
N PRO A 377 36.63 -4.91 3.10
CA PRO A 377 37.10 -6.11 2.42
C PRO A 377 37.32 -5.80 0.94
N ALA A 378 38.53 -6.04 0.44
CA ALA A 378 38.91 -5.77 -0.94
C ALA A 378 38.09 -6.60 -1.96
N ASP A 379 37.42 -7.65 -1.48
CA ASP A 379 36.46 -8.47 -2.21
C ASP A 379 35.23 -8.75 -1.33
N LEU A 380 34.07 -8.27 -1.76
CA LEU A 380 32.77 -8.51 -1.11
C LEU A 380 32.45 -10.02 -1.01
N GLY A 381 32.84 -10.78 -2.03
CA GLY A 381 32.65 -12.23 -2.11
C GLY A 381 33.49 -12.98 -1.09
N ALA A 382 34.78 -12.66 -0.98
CA ALA A 382 35.67 -13.26 0.01
C ALA A 382 35.22 -12.97 1.46
N GLY A 383 34.72 -11.76 1.74
CA GLY A 383 34.17 -11.41 3.05
C GLY A 383 32.89 -12.18 3.38
N LEU A 384 31.97 -12.30 2.42
CA LEU A 384 30.72 -13.04 2.60
C LEU A 384 30.95 -14.55 2.74
N ASP A 385 31.83 -15.13 1.92
CA ASP A 385 32.13 -16.56 2.00
C ASP A 385 32.70 -16.95 3.37
N ALA A 386 33.44 -16.06 4.06
CA ALA A 386 33.86 -16.30 5.44
C ALA A 386 32.68 -16.40 6.41
N VAL A 387 31.68 -15.53 6.28
CA VAL A 387 30.43 -15.59 7.07
C VAL A 387 29.65 -16.87 6.77
N LEU A 388 29.54 -17.24 5.49
CA LEU A 388 28.76 -18.40 5.04
C LEU A 388 29.38 -19.75 5.43
N ARG A 389 30.69 -19.80 5.68
CA ARG A 389 31.37 -20.99 6.23
C ARG A 389 31.07 -21.24 7.71
N HIS A 390 30.47 -20.27 8.42
CA HIS A 390 30.18 -20.44 9.84
C HIS A 390 29.22 -21.62 10.07
N PRO A 391 29.45 -22.49 11.08
CA PRO A 391 28.64 -23.68 11.32
C PRO A 391 27.14 -23.42 11.46
N ASP A 392 26.76 -22.34 12.14
CA ASP A 392 25.35 -21.96 12.32
C ASP A 392 24.69 -21.58 10.99
N VAL A 393 25.44 -20.91 10.10
CA VAL A 393 24.96 -20.55 8.77
C VAL A 393 24.86 -21.78 7.88
N ALA A 394 25.81 -22.71 7.98
CA ALA A 394 25.72 -24.01 7.28
C ALA A 394 24.53 -24.85 7.78
N ALA A 395 24.25 -24.85 9.09
CA ALA A 395 23.08 -25.52 9.65
C ALA A 395 21.77 -24.89 9.18
N TRP A 396 21.69 -23.55 9.20
CA TRP A 396 20.59 -22.77 8.64
C TRP A 396 20.37 -23.11 7.16
N ALA A 397 21.43 -23.11 6.36
CA ALA A 397 21.38 -23.37 4.93
C ALA A 397 20.84 -24.77 4.62
N ARG A 398 21.31 -25.80 5.33
CA ARG A 398 20.78 -27.16 5.22
C ARG A 398 19.29 -27.22 5.55
N ALA A 399 18.87 -26.60 6.65
CA ALA A 399 17.47 -26.57 7.04
C ALA A 399 16.60 -25.80 6.02
N HIS A 400 17.12 -24.71 5.44
CA HIS A 400 16.43 -23.91 4.44
C HIS A 400 16.28 -24.62 3.09
N LEU A 401 17.25 -25.46 2.70
CA LEU A 401 17.25 -26.22 1.45
C LEU A 401 16.60 -27.60 1.57
N ALA A 402 16.45 -28.16 2.77
CA ALA A 402 15.86 -29.49 3.01
C ALA A 402 14.51 -29.70 2.31
N PRO A 403 13.57 -28.73 2.24
CA PRO A 403 12.31 -28.93 1.53
C PRO A 403 12.47 -29.16 0.01
N LEU A 404 13.62 -28.83 -0.58
CA LEU A 404 13.89 -29.05 -2.01
C LEU A 404 14.40 -30.45 -2.35
N THR A 405 14.84 -31.20 -1.35
CA THR A 405 15.40 -32.55 -1.49
C THR A 405 14.64 -33.61 -0.69
N GLY A 406 13.71 -33.18 0.17
CA GLY A 406 12.85 -34.06 0.97
C GLY A 406 11.83 -34.85 0.15
N PRO A 407 11.10 -35.77 0.80
CA PRO A 407 10.15 -36.68 0.13
C PRO A 407 8.98 -35.94 -0.55
N ASP A 408 8.58 -34.79 -0.03
CA ASP A 408 7.50 -33.96 -0.58
C ASP A 408 7.98 -33.02 -1.71
N ALA A 409 9.27 -33.01 -2.01
CA ALA A 409 9.84 -32.12 -3.02
C ALA A 409 9.36 -32.52 -4.43
N PRO A 410 8.89 -31.56 -5.26
CA PRO A 410 8.59 -31.84 -6.65
C PRO A 410 9.83 -32.39 -7.38
N PRO A 411 9.66 -33.33 -8.33
CA PRO A 411 10.79 -33.87 -9.09
C PRO A 411 11.63 -32.75 -9.73
N GLY A 412 12.94 -32.76 -9.45
CA GLY A 412 13.87 -31.75 -9.95
C GLY A 412 13.70 -30.34 -9.35
N ALA A 413 13.05 -30.20 -8.19
CA ALA A 413 12.86 -28.90 -7.52
C ALA A 413 14.19 -28.21 -7.23
N TYR A 414 15.14 -28.90 -6.59
CA TYR A 414 16.47 -28.36 -6.30
C TYR A 414 17.20 -27.93 -7.57
N GLY A 415 17.26 -28.78 -8.59
CA GLY A 415 17.92 -28.46 -9.87
C GLY A 415 17.27 -27.27 -10.60
N THR A 416 15.94 -27.14 -10.53
CA THR A 416 15.22 -26.00 -11.12
C THR A 416 15.54 -24.70 -10.38
N VAL A 417 15.55 -24.72 -9.05
CA VAL A 417 15.92 -23.55 -8.23
C VAL A 417 17.38 -23.18 -8.48
N LEU A 418 18.29 -24.15 -8.54
CA LEU A 418 19.70 -23.91 -8.80
C LEU A 418 19.92 -23.25 -10.17
N ALA A 419 19.33 -23.79 -11.24
CA ALA A 419 19.40 -23.17 -12.56
C ALA A 419 18.85 -21.74 -12.54
N TRP A 420 17.77 -21.50 -11.80
CA TRP A 420 17.17 -20.18 -11.64
C TRP A 420 18.09 -19.19 -10.93
N LEU A 421 18.75 -19.60 -9.83
CA LEU A 421 19.70 -18.77 -9.09
C LEU A 421 20.96 -18.46 -9.91
N ARG A 422 21.49 -19.44 -10.66
CA ARG A 422 22.65 -19.26 -11.56
C ARG A 422 22.41 -18.25 -12.67
N HIS A 423 21.14 -18.01 -13.02
CA HIS A 423 20.74 -17.02 -14.01
C HIS A 423 20.10 -15.77 -13.38
N ASP A 424 20.54 -15.39 -12.18
CA ASP A 424 20.11 -14.19 -11.44
C ASP A 424 18.60 -14.11 -11.23
N ALA A 425 17.96 -15.25 -10.99
CA ALA A 425 16.52 -15.38 -10.85
C ALA A 425 15.72 -14.93 -12.10
N ARG A 426 16.31 -14.97 -13.30
CA ARG A 426 15.65 -14.61 -14.57
C ARG A 426 15.01 -15.80 -15.25
N LEU A 427 13.69 -15.73 -15.48
CA LEU A 427 12.91 -16.86 -16.03
C LEU A 427 13.33 -17.31 -17.43
N ALA A 428 13.60 -16.37 -18.35
CA ALA A 428 13.89 -16.70 -19.75
C ALA A 428 15.23 -17.45 -19.92
N PRO A 429 16.36 -16.97 -19.37
CA PRO A 429 17.62 -17.74 -19.40
C PRO A 429 17.51 -19.08 -18.67
N THR A 430 16.81 -19.12 -17.53
CA THR A 430 16.57 -20.38 -16.79
C THR A 430 15.81 -21.40 -17.63
N ALA A 431 14.78 -20.98 -18.35
CA ALA A 431 14.00 -21.85 -19.22
C ALA A 431 14.85 -22.44 -20.35
N ALA A 432 15.68 -21.60 -20.97
CA ALA A 432 16.63 -22.04 -21.99
C ALA A 432 17.63 -23.06 -21.42
N ALA A 433 18.23 -22.79 -20.26
CA ALA A 433 19.17 -23.71 -19.61
C ALA A 433 18.55 -25.04 -19.18
N LEU A 434 17.26 -25.04 -18.80
CA LEU A 434 16.51 -26.25 -18.45
C LEU A 434 15.92 -26.99 -19.66
N GLY A 435 16.03 -26.44 -20.87
CA GLY A 435 15.43 -27.01 -22.08
C GLY A 435 13.89 -27.05 -22.06
N ILE A 436 13.24 -26.11 -21.36
CA ILE A 436 11.78 -26.04 -21.23
C ILE A 436 11.25 -24.64 -21.56
N SER A 437 9.93 -24.51 -21.70
CA SER A 437 9.31 -23.20 -21.94
C SER A 437 9.30 -22.33 -20.67
N VAL A 438 9.28 -21.00 -20.83
CA VAL A 438 9.15 -20.04 -19.72
C VAL A 438 7.92 -20.29 -18.84
N PRO A 439 6.71 -20.58 -19.40
CA PRO A 439 5.58 -21.02 -18.60
C PRO A 439 5.85 -22.32 -17.83
N GLY A 440 6.60 -23.26 -18.41
CA GLY A 440 7.03 -24.48 -17.76
C GLY A 440 7.92 -24.22 -16.53
N THR A 441 8.94 -23.36 -16.67
CA THR A 441 9.80 -22.93 -15.56
C THR A 441 8.98 -22.25 -14.46
N ARG A 442 8.08 -21.35 -14.82
CA ARG A 442 7.17 -20.68 -13.87
C ARG A 442 6.31 -21.68 -13.12
N LYS A 443 5.74 -22.68 -13.80
CA LYS A 443 4.93 -23.73 -13.19
C LYS A 443 5.74 -24.57 -12.20
N ARG A 444 6.99 -24.90 -12.52
CA ARG A 444 7.90 -25.63 -11.60
C ARG A 444 8.21 -24.81 -10.36
N LEU A 445 8.62 -23.55 -10.53
CA LEU A 445 8.91 -22.65 -9.40
C LEU A 445 7.69 -22.41 -8.50
N ALA A 446 6.49 -22.28 -9.06
CA ALA A 446 5.25 -22.14 -8.29
C ALA A 446 4.94 -23.38 -7.42
N ARG A 447 5.29 -24.59 -7.88
CA ARG A 447 5.19 -25.81 -7.05
C ARG A 447 6.21 -25.78 -5.92
N THR A 448 7.44 -25.33 -6.22
CA THR A 448 8.51 -25.17 -5.22
C THR A 448 8.14 -24.16 -4.13
N GLU A 449 7.45 -23.07 -4.46
CA GLU A 449 6.93 -22.08 -3.48
C GLU A 449 6.10 -22.75 -2.37
N THR A 450 5.31 -23.78 -2.73
CA THR A 450 4.44 -24.48 -1.78
C THR A 450 5.25 -25.27 -0.77
N VAL A 451 6.31 -25.96 -1.20
CA VAL A 451 7.13 -26.80 -0.32
C VAL A 451 8.12 -25.96 0.49
N LEU A 452 8.70 -24.90 -0.10
CA LEU A 452 9.56 -23.94 0.61
C LEU A 452 8.79 -23.04 1.59
N GLN A 453 7.47 -22.93 1.45
CA GLN A 453 6.65 -22.00 2.23
C GLN A 453 7.11 -20.52 2.08
N ARG A 454 7.60 -20.17 0.88
CA ARG A 454 8.17 -18.87 0.54
C ARG A 454 7.75 -18.45 -0.86
N SER A 455 7.62 -17.15 -1.08
CA SER A 455 7.39 -16.58 -2.41
C SER A 455 8.69 -16.60 -3.21
N LEU A 456 8.66 -17.03 -4.47
CA LEU A 456 9.80 -17.03 -5.39
C LEU A 456 9.53 -16.11 -6.58
N LEU A 457 8.33 -16.21 -7.16
CA LEU A 457 7.93 -15.57 -8.40
C LEU A 457 7.36 -14.16 -8.21
N ARG A 458 6.95 -13.82 -7.00
CA ARG A 458 6.43 -12.49 -6.65
C ARG A 458 7.29 -11.86 -5.57
N SER A 459 7.40 -10.54 -5.63
CA SER A 459 8.14 -9.73 -4.67
C SER A 459 7.30 -9.40 -3.43
N PRO A 460 7.87 -9.47 -2.21
CA PRO A 460 9.22 -9.92 -1.87
C PRO A 460 9.43 -11.42 -2.10
N SER A 461 10.62 -11.76 -2.60
CA SER A 461 11.00 -13.11 -3.05
C SER A 461 12.16 -13.65 -2.20
N ALA A 462 12.12 -14.94 -1.87
CA ALA A 462 13.16 -15.64 -1.12
C ALA A 462 14.43 -15.94 -1.96
N ARG A 463 14.58 -15.36 -3.15
CA ARG A 463 15.74 -15.55 -4.03
C ARG A 463 17.08 -15.26 -3.35
N HIS A 464 17.14 -14.25 -2.47
CA HIS A 464 18.38 -13.87 -1.78
C HIS A 464 18.75 -14.92 -0.73
N ASP A 465 17.78 -15.34 0.08
CA ASP A 465 17.96 -16.38 1.09
C ASP A 465 18.34 -17.72 0.46
N LEU A 466 17.70 -18.09 -0.66
CA LEU A 466 18.04 -19.30 -1.41
C LEU A 466 19.44 -19.24 -2.02
N TRP A 467 19.87 -18.07 -2.50
CA TRP A 467 21.24 -17.90 -2.99
C TRP A 467 22.26 -18.07 -1.85
N LEU A 468 22.03 -17.42 -0.70
CA LEU A 468 22.89 -17.53 0.49
C LEU A 468 22.97 -18.97 1.00
N ALA A 469 21.83 -19.65 1.09
CA ALA A 469 21.77 -21.04 1.55
C ALA A 469 22.49 -21.97 0.58
N HIS A 470 22.30 -21.78 -0.73
CA HIS A 470 23.00 -22.58 -1.73
C HIS A 470 24.52 -22.35 -1.65
N ARG A 471 24.97 -21.09 -1.56
CA ARG A 471 26.39 -20.76 -1.46
C ARG A 471 27.03 -21.33 -0.19
N ALA A 472 26.37 -21.24 0.96
CA ALA A 472 26.82 -21.86 2.20
C ALA A 472 26.92 -23.38 2.08
N ALA A 473 25.98 -24.02 1.39
CA ALA A 473 26.02 -25.47 1.14
C ALA A 473 27.16 -25.88 0.20
N GLU A 474 27.49 -25.07 -0.82
CA GLU A 474 28.68 -25.29 -1.68
C GLU A 474 29.98 -25.20 -0.86
N LEU A 475 30.11 -24.17 -0.03
CA LEU A 475 31.31 -23.94 0.80
C LEU A 475 31.51 -25.01 1.89
N ALA A 476 30.44 -25.68 2.30
CA ALA A 476 30.48 -26.76 3.29
C ALA A 476 30.83 -28.13 2.70
N GLN A 477 30.87 -28.28 1.36
CA GLN A 477 31.31 -29.52 0.73
C GLN A 477 32.84 -29.62 0.80
N PRO A 478 33.41 -30.70 1.38
CA PRO A 478 34.85 -30.88 1.40
C PRO A 478 35.36 -31.20 -0.01
N GLY A 479 36.18 -30.30 -0.58
CA GLY A 479 37.01 -30.58 -1.75
C GLY A 479 36.53 -30.02 -3.08
N SER A 480 36.80 -28.73 -3.31
CA SER A 480 37.21 -28.23 -4.62
C SER A 480 37.99 -26.94 -4.43
N GLU A 481 39.17 -27.04 -3.82
CA GLU A 481 40.27 -26.14 -4.15
C GLU A 481 40.91 -26.65 -5.47
N PRO A 482 41.37 -25.73 -6.34
CA PRO A 482 41.97 -26.07 -7.63
C PRO A 482 43.26 -26.88 -7.53
#